data_AF-A0A2E4DCE8-F1
#
_entry.id   AF-A0A2E4DCE8-F1
#
_cell.length_a   1.000
_cell.length_b   1.000
_cell.length_c   1.000
_cell.angle_alpha   90.00
_cell.angle_beta   90.00
_cell.angle_gamma   90.00
#
_symmetry.space_group_name_H-M   'P 1'
#
loop_
_entity.id
_entity.type
_entity.pdbx_description
1 polymer ?
#
loop_
_entity_poly.entity_id
_entity_poly.type
_entity_poly.pdbx_seq_one_letter_code
_entity_poly.pdbx_strand_id
1 'polypeptide(L)'
;MKSLLMTLLTLPVLAFSADSMQDLTCALEKSVGTSSSGKASRIIQLRHIGDNVFEWNNFVSYSRAKEYRKTWGEFLLRLQANENGIFRPHRTLMLSADKTQLIENVTGGGYPGAGAPPTRHHVYKCIEGYEFSLDLLKADVKADFDL
;
A
#
# COMPACT_ATOMS: atom_id res chain seq x y z
N MET A 1 60.05 17.15 28.42
CA MET A 1 59.47 16.75 27.11
C MET A 1 58.85 15.37 27.25
N LYS A 2 57.52 15.27 27.39
CA LYS A 2 56.72 14.07 27.11
C LYS A 2 55.22 14.39 27.28
N SER A 3 54.50 14.18 26.17
CA SER A 3 53.08 13.89 25.94
C SER A 3 52.00 14.35 26.93
N LEU A 4 50.94 14.96 26.40
CA LEU A 4 49.74 14.21 25.95
C LEU A 4 48.84 15.15 25.13
N LEU A 5 48.82 14.97 23.80
CA LEU A 5 47.73 15.50 22.96
C LEU A 5 46.58 14.50 23.06
N MET A 6 45.50 14.89 23.72
CA MET A 6 44.29 14.09 23.83
C MET A 6 43.41 14.42 22.62
N THR A 7 43.63 13.71 21.52
CA THR A 7 42.81 13.85 20.31
C THR A 7 41.45 13.21 20.57
N LEU A 8 40.44 14.04 20.77
CA LEU A 8 39.04 13.60 20.89
C LEU A 8 38.59 13.09 19.51
N LEU A 9 38.57 11.76 19.35
CA LEU A 9 37.95 11.12 18.19
C LEU A 9 36.43 11.22 18.36
N THR A 10 35.79 12.18 17.70
CA THR A 10 34.34 12.17 17.54
C THR A 10 33.97 11.09 16.53
N LEU A 11 33.55 9.92 17.03
CA LEU A 11 32.96 8.89 16.18
C LEU A 11 31.69 9.45 15.53
N PRO A 12 31.50 9.30 14.20
CA PRO A 12 30.20 9.54 13.60
C PRO A 12 29.25 8.49 14.16
N VAL A 13 28.32 8.92 15.01
CA VAL A 13 27.17 8.11 15.40
C VAL A 13 26.39 7.88 14.11
N LEU A 14 26.47 6.66 13.57
CA LEU A 14 25.57 6.19 12.53
C LEU A 14 24.17 6.23 13.14
N ALA A 15 23.45 7.31 12.90
CA ALA A 15 22.03 7.39 13.17
C ALA A 15 21.37 6.31 12.30
N PHE A 16 20.98 5.21 12.92
CA PHE A 16 20.00 4.32 12.33
C PHE A 16 18.72 5.14 12.19
N SER A 17 18.49 5.68 10.99
CA SER A 17 17.19 6.23 10.64
C SER A 17 16.17 5.12 10.85
N ALA A 18 15.35 5.26 11.89
CA ALA A 18 14.10 4.52 11.97
C ALA A 18 13.36 4.87 10.67
N ASP A 19 13.22 3.90 9.77
CA ASP A 19 12.55 4.08 8.49
C ASP A 19 11.11 4.49 8.81
N SER A 20 10.86 5.80 8.79
CA SER A 20 9.60 6.35 9.25
C SER A 20 8.55 5.98 8.23
N MET A 21 7.66 5.06 8.57
CA MET A 21 6.56 4.70 7.67
C MET A 21 5.75 5.95 7.33
N GLN A 22 5.53 6.15 6.03
CA GLN A 22 4.71 7.22 5.49
C GLN A 22 3.33 6.67 5.09
N ASP A 23 2.43 7.58 4.77
CA ASP A 23 1.18 7.22 4.10
C ASP A 23 1.47 6.47 2.80
N LEU A 24 0.69 5.44 2.50
CA LEU A 24 0.83 4.66 1.28
C LEU A 24 -0.46 4.74 0.49
N THR A 25 -0.38 5.21 -0.75
CA THR A 25 -1.53 5.22 -1.66
C THR A 25 -1.29 4.20 -2.77
N CYS A 26 -2.27 3.34 -3.00
CA CYS A 26 -2.22 2.24 -3.95
C CYS A 26 -3.35 2.34 -4.97
N ALA A 27 -3.02 2.49 -6.26
CA ALA A 27 -3.97 2.57 -7.36
C ALA A 27 -4.09 1.23 -8.10
N LEU A 28 -5.33 0.84 -8.45
CA LEU A 28 -5.60 -0.44 -9.09
C LEU A 28 -4.93 -0.52 -10.47
N GLU A 29 -4.00 -1.47 -10.64
CA GLU A 29 -3.35 -1.75 -11.92
C GLU A 29 -4.17 -2.74 -12.75
N LYS A 30 -4.59 -3.84 -12.13
CA LYS A 30 -5.33 -4.91 -12.82
C LYS A 30 -6.13 -5.76 -11.86
N SER A 31 -7.16 -6.39 -12.41
CA SER A 31 -7.94 -7.42 -11.72
C SER A 31 -7.75 -8.75 -12.44
N VAL A 32 -7.22 -9.74 -11.75
CA VAL A 32 -7.02 -11.09 -12.28
C VAL A 32 -8.25 -11.94 -11.97
N GLY A 33 -8.70 -12.72 -12.95
CA GLY A 33 -9.87 -13.60 -12.82
C GLY A 33 -11.23 -12.86 -12.86
N THR A 34 -11.25 -11.60 -13.30
CA THR A 34 -12.48 -10.80 -13.50
C THR A 34 -12.41 -10.03 -14.82
N SER A 35 -13.55 -9.62 -15.37
CA SER A 35 -13.63 -8.83 -16.61
C SER A 35 -13.33 -7.33 -16.43
N SER A 36 -13.07 -6.87 -15.19
CA SER A 36 -12.86 -5.45 -14.90
C SER A 36 -11.40 -5.04 -15.07
N SER A 37 -11.10 -4.37 -16.19
CA SER A 37 -9.79 -3.78 -16.52
C SER A 37 -9.66 -2.31 -16.08
N GLY A 38 -10.53 -1.83 -15.20
CA GLY A 38 -10.59 -0.42 -14.82
C GLY A 38 -9.35 0.06 -14.08
N LYS A 39 -8.26 0.37 -14.78
CA LYS A 39 -7.06 0.97 -14.21
C LYS A 39 -7.37 2.25 -13.45
N ALA A 40 -6.76 2.40 -12.28
CA ALA A 40 -7.02 3.44 -11.30
C ALA A 40 -8.50 3.59 -10.91
N SER A 41 -9.38 2.60 -11.19
CA SER A 41 -10.80 2.68 -10.80
C SER A 41 -11.02 2.50 -9.30
N ARG A 42 -10.02 1.98 -8.60
CA ARG A 42 -9.99 1.83 -7.14
C ARG A 42 -8.68 2.39 -6.61
N ILE A 43 -8.75 3.08 -5.48
CA ILE A 43 -7.61 3.53 -4.70
C ILE A 43 -7.76 2.99 -3.28
N ILE A 44 -6.66 2.49 -2.73
CA ILE A 44 -6.51 2.15 -1.33
C ILE A 44 -5.52 3.14 -0.74
N GLN A 45 -5.92 3.86 0.31
CA GLN A 45 -5.00 4.69 1.08
C GLN A 45 -4.82 4.04 2.45
N LEU A 46 -3.56 3.81 2.81
CA LEU A 46 -3.13 3.42 4.14
C LEU A 46 -2.52 4.67 4.78
N ARG A 47 -3.30 5.38 5.59
CA ARG A 47 -2.82 6.57 6.30
C ARG A 47 -2.12 6.14 7.57
N HIS A 48 -0.83 6.44 7.71
CA HIS A 48 -0.05 6.09 8.88
C HIS A 48 -0.52 6.90 10.09
N ILE A 49 -0.74 6.22 11.23
CA ILE A 49 -1.21 6.87 12.46
C ILE A 49 -0.32 6.56 13.69
N GLY A 50 0.80 5.85 13.51
CA GLY A 50 1.78 5.49 14.56
C GLY A 50 2.16 4.01 14.51
N ASP A 51 3.26 3.58 15.15
CA ASP A 51 3.72 2.19 15.36
C ASP A 51 3.25 1.12 14.34
N ASN A 52 3.50 1.35 13.05
CA ASN A 52 3.09 0.48 11.94
C ASN A 52 1.56 0.22 11.86
N VAL A 53 0.77 1.13 12.41
CA VAL A 53 -0.68 1.17 12.38
C VAL A 53 -1.15 2.16 11.33
N PHE A 54 -2.11 1.72 10.54
CA PHE A 54 -2.64 2.44 9.41
C PHE A 54 -4.15 2.47 9.46
N GLU A 55 -4.73 3.63 9.16
CA GLU A 55 -6.12 3.73 8.80
C GLU A 55 -6.29 3.38 7.31
N TRP A 56 -7.18 2.43 7.03
CA TRP A 56 -7.51 2.04 5.66
C TRP A 56 -8.72 2.81 5.15
N ASN A 57 -8.51 3.58 4.08
CA ASN A 57 -9.56 4.21 3.28
C ASN A 57 -9.64 3.59 1.86
N ASN A 58 -10.85 3.28 1.39
CA ASN A 58 -11.09 2.84 0.00
C ASN A 58 -11.85 3.90 -0.79
N PHE A 59 -11.39 4.12 -2.01
CA PHE A 59 -12.02 5.03 -2.95
C PHE A 59 -12.28 4.34 -4.30
N VAL A 60 -13.39 4.69 -4.94
CA VAL A 60 -13.78 4.14 -6.24
C VAL A 60 -14.18 5.26 -7.19
N SER A 61 -13.72 5.15 -8.43
CA SER A 61 -14.15 5.99 -9.54
C SER A 61 -14.89 5.12 -10.57
N TYR A 62 -16.22 5.29 -10.60
CA TYR A 62 -17.13 4.59 -11.51
C TYR A 62 -16.83 4.92 -12.98
N SER A 63 -17.25 4.07 -13.91
CA SER A 63 -16.84 4.12 -15.33
C SER A 63 -16.99 5.48 -16.03
N ARG A 64 -17.98 6.30 -15.62
CA ARG A 64 -18.24 7.64 -16.16
C ARG A 64 -17.89 8.79 -15.20
N ALA A 65 -17.44 8.48 -13.99
CA ALA A 65 -17.03 9.48 -13.03
C ALA A 65 -15.59 9.90 -13.30
N LYS A 66 -15.31 11.20 -13.19
CA LYS A 66 -13.93 11.72 -13.22
C LYS A 66 -13.27 11.65 -11.85
N GLU A 67 -14.06 11.88 -10.82
CA GLU A 67 -13.65 11.95 -9.41
C GLU A 67 -13.81 10.61 -8.70
N TYR A 68 -13.24 10.54 -7.51
CA TYR A 68 -13.34 9.40 -6.61
C TYR A 68 -14.42 9.61 -5.54
N ARG A 69 -15.02 8.51 -5.09
CA ARG A 69 -15.89 8.50 -3.92
C ARG A 69 -15.33 7.55 -2.89
N LYS A 70 -15.26 7.98 -1.63
CA LYS A 70 -14.99 7.07 -0.50
C LYS A 70 -16.13 6.06 -0.45
N THR A 71 -15.83 4.77 -0.56
CA THR A 71 -16.86 3.73 -0.57
C THR A 71 -16.99 3.05 0.78
N TRP A 72 -15.86 2.71 1.41
CA TRP A 72 -15.77 2.05 2.71
C TRP A 72 -14.43 2.42 3.37
N GLY A 73 -14.36 2.33 4.69
CA GLY A 73 -13.09 2.25 5.41
C GLY A 73 -12.90 3.36 6.43
N GLU A 74 -13.01 2.97 7.70
CA GLU A 74 -12.26 3.49 8.85
C GLU A 74 -12.00 2.27 9.74
N PHE A 75 -11.11 1.38 9.29
CA PHE A 75 -10.63 0.32 10.15
C PHE A 75 -9.11 0.34 10.20
N LEU A 76 -8.60 0.03 11.38
CA LEU A 76 -7.20 0.09 11.69
C LEU A 76 -6.55 -1.24 11.31
N LEU A 77 -5.45 -1.15 10.57
CA LEU A 77 -4.59 -2.26 10.24
C LEU A 77 -3.27 -2.07 10.95
N ARG A 78 -2.65 -3.17 11.37
CA ARG A 78 -1.24 -3.17 11.78
C ARG A 78 -0.44 -3.92 10.72
N LEU A 79 0.54 -3.25 10.13
CA LEU A 79 1.49 -3.87 9.21
C LEU A 79 2.57 -4.58 10.02
N GLN A 80 2.65 -5.90 9.84
CA GLN A 80 3.74 -6.72 10.34
C GLN A 80 4.40 -7.41 9.15
N ALA A 81 5.71 -7.21 9.02
CA ALA A 81 6.52 -7.92 8.05
C ALA A 81 6.67 -9.38 8.49
N ASN A 82 6.61 -10.31 7.55
CA ASN A 82 7.06 -11.68 7.77
C ASN A 82 8.59 -11.80 7.55
N GLU A 83 9.11 -13.02 7.67
CA GLU A 83 10.55 -13.33 7.49
C GLU A 83 11.12 -12.91 6.13
N ASN A 84 10.26 -12.74 5.11
CA ASN A 84 10.64 -12.32 3.77
C ASN A 84 10.42 -10.81 3.53
N GLY A 85 10.13 -10.03 4.57
CA GLY A 85 9.84 -8.59 4.48
C GLY A 85 8.46 -8.26 3.90
N ILE A 86 7.62 -9.24 3.58
CA ILE A 86 6.28 -9.03 3.04
C ILE A 86 5.35 -8.65 4.19
N PHE A 87 4.60 -7.54 4.03
CA PHE A 87 3.64 -7.11 5.05
C PHE A 87 2.26 -7.70 4.80
N ARG A 88 1.61 -8.19 5.85
CA ARG A 88 0.24 -8.72 5.79
C ARG A 88 -0.72 -7.88 6.64
N PRO A 89 -1.26 -6.77 6.09
CA PRO A 89 -2.20 -5.91 6.84
C PRO A 89 -3.48 -6.65 7.25
N HIS A 90 -3.91 -7.59 6.43
CA HIS A 90 -5.16 -8.33 6.60
C HIS A 90 -5.03 -9.70 5.93
N ARG A 91 -5.89 -10.66 6.28
CA ARG A 91 -5.85 -12.03 5.71
C ARG A 91 -5.94 -12.06 4.17
N THR A 92 -6.54 -11.03 3.59
CA THR A 92 -6.74 -10.88 2.15
C THR A 92 -5.74 -9.95 1.48
N LEU A 93 -4.84 -9.31 2.23
CA LEU A 93 -3.91 -8.32 1.71
C LEU A 93 -2.46 -8.73 1.88
N MET A 94 -1.65 -8.47 0.85
CA MET A 94 -0.20 -8.64 0.87
C MET A 94 0.46 -7.42 0.24
N LEU A 95 1.32 -6.73 0.99
CA LEU A 95 2.13 -5.62 0.51
C LEU A 95 3.57 -6.12 0.33
N SER A 96 4.16 -5.83 -0.83
CA SER A 96 5.54 -6.19 -1.15
C SER A 96 6.53 -5.54 -0.17
N ALA A 97 7.73 -6.12 -0.04
CA ALA A 97 8.74 -5.64 0.90
C ALA A 97 9.24 -4.22 0.57
N ASP A 98 9.32 -3.90 -0.71
CA ASP A 98 9.64 -2.57 -1.24
C ASP A 98 8.42 -1.61 -1.24
N LYS A 99 7.27 -2.09 -0.76
CA LYS A 99 6.00 -1.35 -0.66
C LYS A 99 5.46 -0.79 -1.98
N THR A 100 5.99 -1.21 -3.13
CA THR A 100 5.56 -0.73 -4.45
C THR A 100 4.30 -1.44 -4.97
N GLN A 101 3.93 -2.57 -4.38
CA GLN A 101 2.80 -3.38 -4.84
C GLN A 101 1.96 -3.93 -3.69
N LEU A 102 0.65 -3.75 -3.79
CA LEU A 102 -0.34 -4.36 -2.91
C LEU A 102 -1.19 -5.37 -3.70
N ILE A 103 -1.40 -6.55 -3.13
CA ILE A 103 -2.26 -7.60 -3.68
C ILE A 103 -3.46 -7.80 -2.75
N GLU A 104 -4.68 -7.64 -3.27
CA GLU A 104 -5.93 -7.94 -2.58
C GLU A 104 -6.54 -9.23 -3.15
N ASN A 105 -6.55 -10.30 -2.36
CA ASN A 105 -7.27 -11.52 -2.70
C ASN A 105 -8.77 -11.33 -2.47
N VAL A 106 -9.55 -11.42 -3.54
CA VAL A 106 -11.01 -11.27 -3.54
C VAL A 106 -11.73 -12.57 -3.89
N THR A 107 -11.02 -13.70 -3.82
CA THR A 107 -11.61 -15.02 -4.03
C THR A 107 -12.64 -15.30 -2.94
N GLY A 108 -13.91 -15.38 -3.33
CA GLY A 108 -15.01 -15.79 -2.44
C GLY A 108 -15.05 -17.30 -2.25
N GLY A 109 -15.52 -17.73 -1.07
CA GLY A 109 -15.55 -19.13 -0.66
C GLY A 109 -16.18 -20.09 -1.67
N GLY A 110 -15.59 -21.28 -1.80
CA GLY A 110 -16.17 -22.39 -2.54
C GLY A 110 -17.17 -23.17 -1.67
N TYR A 111 -18.26 -23.65 -2.27
CA TYR A 111 -19.17 -24.60 -1.63
C TYR A 111 -18.81 -26.02 -2.07
N PRO A 112 -19.05 -27.06 -1.23
CA PRO A 112 -18.77 -28.44 -1.60
C PRO A 112 -19.42 -28.83 -2.93
N GLY A 113 -18.64 -29.39 -3.85
CA GLY A 113 -19.09 -29.82 -5.18
C GLY A 113 -18.92 -28.80 -6.33
N ALA A 114 -18.53 -27.55 -6.04
CA ALA A 114 -18.36 -26.50 -7.07
C ALA A 114 -17.00 -26.49 -7.79
N GLY A 115 -16.10 -27.44 -7.47
CA GLY A 115 -14.71 -27.40 -7.91
C GLY A 115 -13.87 -26.36 -7.15
N ALA A 116 -12.61 -26.17 -7.56
CA ALA A 116 -11.76 -25.12 -6.98
C ALA A 116 -12.26 -23.74 -7.47
N PRO A 117 -12.56 -22.78 -6.57
CA PRO A 117 -12.98 -21.45 -6.99
C PRO A 117 -11.86 -20.80 -7.82
N PRO A 118 -12.20 -20.06 -8.89
CA PRO A 118 -11.20 -19.36 -9.68
C PRO A 118 -10.47 -18.34 -8.81
N THR A 119 -9.15 -18.32 -8.87
CA THR A 119 -8.33 -17.33 -8.15
C THR A 119 -8.65 -15.93 -8.68
N ARG A 120 -9.17 -15.07 -7.81
CA ARG A 120 -9.46 -13.67 -8.12
C ARG A 120 -8.68 -12.77 -7.18
N HIS A 121 -7.92 -11.85 -7.74
CA HIS A 121 -7.19 -10.87 -6.97
C HIS A 121 -7.03 -9.56 -7.74
N HIS A 122 -6.87 -8.48 -6.99
CA HIS A 122 -6.50 -7.19 -7.51
C HIS A 122 -5.03 -6.94 -7.24
N VAL A 123 -4.34 -6.36 -8.22
CA VAL A 123 -2.96 -5.89 -8.08
C VAL A 123 -3.00 -4.38 -8.17
N TYR A 124 -2.34 -3.73 -7.21
CA TYR A 124 -2.23 -2.29 -7.12
C TYR A 124 -0.76 -1.87 -7.20
N LYS A 125 -0.49 -0.75 -7.89
CA LYS A 125 0.78 -0.04 -7.77
C LYS A 125 0.68 0.98 -6.64
N CYS A 126 1.71 1.09 -5.81
CA CYS A 126 1.72 1.93 -4.62
C CYS A 126 2.84 2.97 -4.65
N ILE A 127 2.57 4.14 -4.08
CA ILE A 127 3.51 5.24 -3.90
C ILE A 127 3.45 5.68 -2.43
N GLU A 128 4.60 5.69 -1.75
CA GLU A 128 4.74 6.26 -0.41
C GLU A 128 4.70 7.80 -0.48
N GLY A 129 4.01 8.43 0.47
CA GLY A 129 3.90 9.88 0.55
C GLY A 129 3.08 10.54 -0.56
N TYR A 130 2.29 9.77 -1.32
CA TYR A 130 1.42 10.34 -2.36
C TYR A 130 0.28 11.15 -1.74
N GLU A 131 0.21 12.44 -2.08
CA GLU A 131 -0.81 13.38 -1.62
C GLU A 131 -2.15 13.14 -2.31
N PHE A 132 -2.91 12.16 -1.80
CA PHE A 132 -4.24 11.86 -2.33
C PHE A 132 -5.30 12.85 -1.82
N SER A 133 -6.15 13.33 -2.73
CA SER A 133 -7.32 14.12 -2.42
C SER A 133 -8.52 13.72 -3.31
N LEU A 134 -9.74 14.00 -2.84
CA LEU A 134 -10.99 13.62 -3.52
C LEU A 134 -11.25 14.38 -4.83
N ASP A 135 -10.57 15.51 -5.04
CA ASP A 135 -10.62 16.33 -6.25
C ASP A 135 -9.70 15.81 -7.37
N LEU A 136 -8.80 14.86 -7.09
CA LEU A 136 -7.96 14.25 -8.10
C LEU A 136 -8.80 13.52 -9.14
N LEU A 137 -8.45 13.73 -10.43
CA LEU A 137 -9.10 13.01 -11.51
C LEU A 137 -8.47 11.64 -11.68
N LYS A 138 -9.29 10.67 -12.09
CA LYS A 138 -8.81 9.33 -12.45
C LYS A 138 -7.71 9.33 -13.52
N ALA A 139 -7.71 10.31 -14.41
CA ALA A 139 -6.68 10.45 -15.44
C ALA A 139 -5.33 10.86 -14.85
N ASP A 140 -5.33 11.75 -13.86
CA ASP A 140 -4.11 12.23 -13.20
C ASP A 140 -3.49 11.08 -12.38
N VAL A 141 -4.31 10.36 -11.62
CA VAL A 141 -3.86 9.16 -10.88
C VAL A 141 -3.29 8.10 -11.83
N LYS A 142 -3.85 7.93 -13.03
CA LYS A 142 -3.26 7.01 -14.01
C LYS A 142 -1.87 7.46 -14.48
N ALA A 143 -1.71 8.76 -14.74
CA ALA A 143 -0.43 9.31 -15.16
C ALA A 143 0.61 9.16 -14.05
N ASP A 144 0.27 9.55 -12.82
CA ASP A 144 1.17 9.52 -11.67
C ASP A 144 1.65 8.10 -11.32
N PHE A 145 0.77 7.10 -11.46
CA PHE A 145 1.07 5.70 -11.15
C PHE A 145 1.53 4.89 -12.38
N ASP A 146 1.65 5.50 -13.55
CA ASP A 146 1.99 4.81 -14.81
C ASP A 146 1.03 3.63 -15.11
N LEU A 147 -0.27 3.93 -15.23
CA LEU A 147 -1.37 2.95 -15.39
C LEU A 147 -2.14 3.08 -16.71
#